data_AF-A0A941SSX7-F1
#
_entry.id   AF-A0A941SSX7-F1
#
_cell.length_a   1.000
_cell.length_b   1.000
_cell.length_c   1.000
_cell.angle_alpha   90.00
_cell.angle_beta   90.00
_cell.angle_gamma   90.00
#
_symmetry.space_group_name_H-M   'P 1'
#
loop_
_entity.id
_entity.type
_entity.pdbx_description
1 polymer ?
#
loop_
_entity_poly.entity_id
_entity_poly.type
_entity_poly.pdbx_seq_one_letter_code
_entity_poly.pdbx_strand_id
1 'polypeptide(L)'
;MPTSVFVNDRLALRVHRQTGAISVSEIKSLIELYRANPGIFMYDVIQILDDTAAFDFGVEQLQPFKVDYRNLVEGAEPPILLRSAWVCPSPAAWTMLEAWLHERHTLDGLRTDTCLVATLDEAALIFDDDELDAVRSMMGFRPYFSA
;
A
#
# COMPACT_ATOMS: atom_id res chain seq x y z
N MET A 1 11.69 7.70 -9.90
CA MET A 1 10.35 7.75 -9.31
C MET A 1 10.24 6.51 -8.46
N PRO A 2 10.42 6.65 -7.13
CA PRO A 2 10.49 5.49 -6.26
C PRO A 2 9.16 4.75 -6.18
N THR A 3 8.04 5.39 -6.56
CA THR A 3 6.69 4.87 -6.40
C THR A 3 6.05 4.52 -7.74
N SER A 4 5.50 3.31 -7.85
CA SER A 4 4.75 2.85 -9.03
C SER A 4 3.53 2.04 -8.64
N VAL A 5 2.39 2.30 -9.28
CA VAL A 5 1.13 1.58 -9.03
C VAL A 5 0.69 0.86 -10.29
N PHE A 6 0.33 -0.41 -10.12
CA PHE A 6 -0.17 -1.31 -11.15
C PHE A 6 -1.51 -1.90 -10.72
N VAL A 7 -2.40 -2.18 -11.66
CA VAL A 7 -3.72 -2.78 -11.38
C VAL A 7 -3.95 -4.01 -12.25
N ASN A 8 -4.70 -4.97 -11.71
CA ASN A 8 -5.22 -6.15 -12.38
C ASN A 8 -6.73 -6.19 -12.18
N ASP A 9 -7.47 -5.75 -13.21
CA ASP A 9 -8.94 -5.60 -13.15
C ASP A 9 -9.65 -6.95 -12.98
N ARG A 10 -9.05 -8.05 -13.47
CA ARG A 10 -9.63 -9.40 -13.36
C ARG A 10 -9.63 -9.90 -11.92
N LEU A 11 -8.57 -9.58 -11.18
CA LEU A 11 -8.40 -9.97 -9.78
C LEU A 11 -8.92 -8.91 -8.80
N ALA A 12 -9.34 -7.74 -9.29
CA ALA A 12 -9.59 -6.56 -8.46
C ALA A 12 -8.42 -6.28 -7.48
N LEU A 13 -7.19 -6.45 -7.96
CA LEU A 13 -5.96 -6.35 -7.17
C LEU A 13 -5.06 -5.24 -7.73
N ARG A 14 -4.38 -4.51 -6.85
CA ARG A 14 -3.35 -3.54 -7.21
C ARG A 14 -2.05 -3.81 -6.49
N VAL A 15 -0.94 -3.53 -7.17
CA VAL A 15 0.40 -3.57 -6.59
C VAL A 15 0.94 -2.16 -6.52
N HIS A 16 1.39 -1.75 -5.35
CA HIS A 16 2.07 -0.49 -5.15
C HIS A 16 3.53 -0.79 -4.77
N ARG A 17 4.48 -0.48 -5.65
CA ARG A 17 5.91 -0.70 -5.41
C ARG A 17 6.61 0.59 -5.02
N GLN A 18 7.46 0.51 -4.01
CA GLN A 18 8.29 1.59 -3.50
C GLN A 18 9.75 1.15 -3.40
N THR A 19 10.67 1.99 -3.91
CA THR A 19 12.11 1.68 -3.97
C THR A 19 12.94 2.87 -3.49
N GLY A 20 14.10 2.64 -2.88
CA GLY A 20 15.00 3.72 -2.45
C GLY A 20 14.43 4.65 -1.37
N ALA A 21 14.93 5.88 -1.32
CA ALA A 21 14.51 6.87 -0.34
C ALA A 21 13.08 7.37 -0.62
N ILE A 22 12.23 7.37 0.40
CA ILE A 22 10.84 7.83 0.38
C ILE A 22 10.76 9.09 1.23
N SER A 23 10.51 10.19 0.54
CA SER A 23 10.43 11.53 1.12
C SER A 23 9.02 11.95 1.48
N VAL A 24 8.92 12.96 2.35
CA VAL A 24 7.65 13.66 2.62
C VAL A 24 7.00 14.18 1.32
N SER A 25 7.80 14.71 0.40
CA SER A 25 7.30 15.18 -0.89
C SER A 25 6.69 14.06 -1.72
N GLU A 26 7.28 12.87 -1.72
CA GLU A 26 6.79 11.73 -2.49
C GLU A 26 5.47 11.20 -1.93
N ILE A 27 5.33 11.13 -0.61
CA ILE A 27 4.06 10.75 0.03
C ILE A 27 2.96 11.76 -0.31
N LYS A 28 3.28 13.06 -0.28
CA LYS A 28 2.31 14.10 -0.68
C LYS A 28 1.90 13.97 -2.14
N SER A 29 2.85 13.77 -3.05
CA SER A 29 2.57 13.52 -4.46
C SER A 29 1.68 12.29 -4.66
N LEU A 30 1.94 11.21 -3.90
CA LEU A 30 1.12 10.00 -3.93
C LEU A 30 -0.32 10.26 -3.44
N ILE A 31 -0.49 11.04 -2.37
CA ILE A 31 -1.81 11.45 -1.86
C ILE A 31 -2.58 12.25 -2.92
N GLU A 32 -1.93 13.17 -3.62
CA GLU A 32 -2.56 13.93 -4.72
C GLU A 32 -2.97 13.02 -5.88
N LEU A 33 -2.13 12.02 -6.23
CA LEU A 33 -2.46 11.04 -7.26
C LEU A 33 -3.66 10.16 -6.86
N TYR A 34 -3.73 9.73 -5.60
CA TYR A 34 -4.90 9.01 -5.09
C TYR A 34 -6.16 9.89 -5.10
N ARG A 35 -6.04 11.17 -4.76
CA ARG A 35 -7.16 12.12 -4.83
C ARG A 35 -7.68 12.28 -6.25
N ALA A 36 -6.78 12.37 -7.23
CA ALA A 36 -7.14 12.48 -8.64
C ALA A 36 -7.71 11.17 -9.22
N ASN A 37 -7.47 10.03 -8.56
CA ASN A 37 -7.85 8.70 -9.05
C ASN A 37 -8.52 7.85 -7.96
N PRO A 38 -9.69 8.25 -7.42
CA PRO A 38 -10.33 7.58 -6.28
C PRO A 38 -10.72 6.12 -6.56
N GLY A 39 -10.94 5.76 -7.84
CA GLY A 39 -11.24 4.38 -8.25
C GLY A 39 -10.15 3.36 -7.86
N ILE A 40 -8.95 3.82 -7.51
CA ILE A 40 -7.87 2.96 -7.02
C ILE A 40 -8.19 2.25 -5.70
N PHE A 41 -9.12 2.81 -4.91
CA PHE A 41 -9.57 2.22 -3.64
C PHE A 41 -10.60 1.09 -3.85
N MET A 42 -10.96 0.77 -5.08
CA MET A 42 -11.82 -0.38 -5.41
C MET A 42 -11.04 -1.71 -5.52
N TYR A 43 -9.72 -1.66 -5.38
CA TYR A 43 -8.84 -2.82 -5.51
C TYR A 43 -8.23 -3.17 -4.16
N ASP A 44 -8.16 -4.46 -3.86
CA ASP A 44 -7.27 -4.98 -2.84
C ASP A 44 -5.83 -4.59 -3.18
N VAL A 45 -4.95 -4.50 -2.18
CA VAL A 45 -3.60 -3.97 -2.38
C VAL A 45 -2.51 -4.84 -1.78
N ILE A 46 -1.45 -5.05 -2.56
CA ILE A 46 -0.14 -5.47 -2.06
C ILE A 46 0.83 -4.31 -2.24
N GLN A 47 1.26 -3.75 -1.11
CA GLN A 47 2.30 -2.74 -1.01
C GLN A 47 3.64 -3.47 -0.91
N ILE A 48 4.59 -3.19 -1.79
CA ILE A 48 5.92 -3.80 -1.82
C ILE A 48 6.93 -2.69 -1.63
N LEU A 49 7.62 -2.70 -0.49
CA LEU A 49 8.76 -1.85 -0.23
C LEU A 49 10.01 -2.69 -0.42
N ASP A 50 10.78 -2.42 -1.47
CA ASP A 50 11.99 -3.19 -1.78
C ASP A 50 13.02 -3.09 -0.63
N ASP A 51 14.04 -3.95 -0.65
CA ASP A 51 15.09 -4.02 0.37
C ASP A 51 15.88 -2.70 0.55
N THR A 52 15.91 -1.88 -0.50
CA THR A 52 16.52 -0.53 -0.49
C THR A 52 15.59 0.57 0.02
N ALA A 53 14.32 0.28 0.28
CA ALA A 53 13.35 1.28 0.69
C ALA A 53 13.66 1.83 2.08
N ALA A 54 13.65 3.15 2.23
CA ALA A 54 13.85 3.82 3.52
C ALA A 54 13.10 5.15 3.54
N PHE A 55 12.52 5.51 4.69
CA PHE A 55 11.90 6.82 4.85
C PHE A 55 12.93 7.85 5.31
N ASP A 56 12.95 9.02 4.68
CA ASP A 56 13.88 10.11 5.03
C ASP A 56 13.38 11.01 6.18
N PHE A 57 12.27 10.62 6.79
CA PHE A 57 11.55 11.37 7.82
C PHE A 57 11.19 10.45 9.00
N GLY A 58 10.86 11.02 10.15
CA GLY A 58 10.57 10.28 11.38
C GLY A 58 9.09 9.96 11.60
N VAL A 59 8.80 9.03 12.53
CA VAL A 59 7.43 8.57 12.85
C VAL A 59 6.51 9.70 13.32
N GLU A 60 7.08 10.75 13.92
CA GLU A 60 6.38 11.96 14.36
C GLU A 60 5.74 12.74 13.21
N GLN A 61 6.21 12.52 11.97
CA GLN A 61 5.69 13.16 10.77
C GLN A 61 4.56 12.35 10.11
N LEU A 62 4.22 11.16 10.62
CA LEU A 62 3.18 10.31 10.04
C LEU A 62 1.75 10.81 10.25
N GLN A 63 1.49 11.52 11.34
CA GLN A 63 0.11 11.83 11.74
C GLN A 63 -0.68 12.64 10.70
N PRO A 64 -0.12 13.69 10.07
CA PRO A 64 -0.79 14.39 8.97
C PRO A 64 -1.14 13.46 7.81
N PHE A 65 -0.22 12.55 7.42
CA PHE A 65 -0.46 11.61 6.32
C PHE A 65 -1.54 10.59 6.66
N LYS A 66 -1.62 10.15 7.93
CA LYS A 66 -2.68 9.24 8.38
C LYS A 66 -4.05 9.92 8.23
N VAL A 67 -4.16 11.19 8.61
CA VAL A 67 -5.39 11.98 8.47
C VAL A 67 -5.77 12.15 7.01
N ASP A 68 -4.82 12.57 6.16
CA ASP A 68 -5.06 12.75 4.73
C ASP A 68 -5.50 11.45 4.04
N TYR A 69 -4.82 10.34 4.35
CA TYR A 69 -5.16 9.03 3.81
C TYR A 69 -6.55 8.57 4.27
N ARG A 70 -6.90 8.77 5.54
CA ARG A 70 -8.24 8.46 6.04
C ARG A 70 -9.31 9.24 5.28
N ASN A 71 -9.12 10.55 5.10
CA ASN A 71 -10.07 11.39 4.36
C ASN A 71 -10.24 10.93 2.90
N LEU A 72 -9.15 10.47 2.26
CA LEU A 72 -9.22 9.90 0.91
C LEU A 72 -10.06 8.63 0.88
N VAL A 73 -9.83 7.70 1.81
CA VAL A 73 -10.55 6.42 1.86
C VAL A 73 -12.03 6.63 2.19
N GLU A 74 -12.35 7.49 3.16
CA GLU A 74 -13.74 7.83 3.50
C GLU A 74 -14.47 8.47 2.31
N GLY A 75 -13.83 9.39 1.59
CA GLY A 75 -14.41 10.04 0.42
C GLY A 75 -14.52 9.16 -0.83
N ALA A 76 -13.78 8.04 -0.89
CA ALA A 76 -13.81 7.12 -2.03
C ALA A 76 -14.95 6.08 -1.94
N GLU A 77 -15.63 5.97 -0.80
CA GLU A 77 -16.70 5.00 -0.54
C GLU A 77 -16.34 3.55 -0.97
N PRO A 78 -15.22 2.98 -0.48
CA PRO A 78 -14.77 1.66 -0.89
C PRO A 78 -15.76 0.55 -0.51
N PRO A 79 -15.64 -0.64 -1.14
CA PRO A 79 -16.44 -1.81 -0.81
C PRO A 79 -16.32 -2.23 0.68
N ILE A 80 -17.17 -3.18 1.08
CA ILE A 80 -17.38 -3.57 2.49
C ILE A 80 -16.10 -4.06 3.20
N LEU A 81 -15.12 -4.59 2.47
CA LEU A 81 -13.81 -5.00 2.99
C LEU A 81 -12.75 -4.92 1.89
N LEU A 82 -11.55 -4.41 2.21
CA LEU A 82 -10.36 -4.37 1.35
C LEU A 82 -9.21 -5.11 2.03
N ARG A 83 -8.56 -6.02 1.32
CA ARG A 83 -7.34 -6.69 1.79
C ARG A 83 -6.11 -5.85 1.48
N SER A 84 -5.18 -5.76 2.42
CA SER A 84 -4.00 -4.91 2.32
C SER A 84 -2.77 -5.60 2.90
N ALA A 85 -1.91 -6.16 2.04
CA ALA A 85 -0.60 -6.66 2.48
C ALA A 85 0.47 -5.59 2.34
N TRP A 86 1.34 -5.46 3.34
CA TRP A 86 2.59 -4.69 3.27
C TRP A 86 3.76 -5.66 3.32
N VAL A 87 4.45 -5.82 2.19
CA VAL A 87 5.65 -6.64 2.04
C VAL A 87 6.86 -5.73 2.18
N CYS A 88 7.63 -5.91 3.25
CA CYS A 88 8.75 -5.04 3.59
C CYS A 88 9.97 -5.85 4.07
N PRO A 89 10.82 -6.34 3.14
CA PRO A 89 12.13 -6.89 3.48
C PRO A 89 13.09 -5.88 4.12
N SER A 90 12.88 -4.57 3.95
CA SER A 90 13.78 -3.53 4.46
C SER A 90 13.63 -3.34 5.99
N PRO A 91 14.69 -3.58 6.79
CA PRO A 91 14.66 -3.27 8.22
C PRO A 91 14.57 -1.76 8.49
N ALA A 92 15.07 -0.93 7.58
CA ALA A 92 15.05 0.53 7.73
C ALA A 92 13.63 1.11 7.58
N ALA A 93 12.78 0.46 6.78
CA ALA A 93 11.39 0.88 6.59
C ALA A 93 10.42 0.22 7.58
N TRP A 94 10.79 -0.91 8.18
CA TRP A 94 9.91 -1.71 9.05
C TRP A 94 9.27 -0.91 10.19
N THR A 95 10.08 -0.23 11.01
CA THR A 95 9.59 0.57 12.16
C THR A 95 8.59 1.65 11.74
N MET A 96 8.81 2.26 10.57
CA MET A 96 7.88 3.27 10.04
C MET A 96 6.54 2.64 9.64
N LEU A 97 6.57 1.48 8.99
CA LEU A 97 5.37 0.76 8.61
C LEU A 97 4.59 0.24 9.83
N GLU A 98 5.28 -0.24 10.85
CA GLU A 98 4.64 -0.60 12.12
C GLU A 98 3.91 0.62 12.71
N ALA A 99 4.56 1.78 12.78
CA ALA A 99 3.94 3.01 13.27
C ALA A 99 2.75 3.47 12.39
N TRP A 100 2.85 3.30 11.07
CA TRP A 100 1.79 3.59 10.11
C TRP A 100 0.57 2.68 10.32
N LEU A 101 0.79 1.40 10.62
CA LEU A 101 -0.23 0.37 10.74
C LEU A 101 -0.76 0.19 12.17
N HIS A 102 -0.07 0.71 13.20
CA HIS A 102 -0.35 0.47 14.63
C HIS A 102 -1.81 0.71 15.07
N GLU A 103 -2.59 1.51 14.34
CA GLU A 103 -4.00 1.83 14.63
C GLU A 103 -4.97 1.31 13.55
N ARG A 104 -4.44 0.58 12.55
CA ARG A 104 -5.22 0.00 11.44
C ARG A 104 -5.53 -1.48 11.65
N HIS A 105 -4.87 -2.11 12.62
CA HIS A 105 -5.05 -3.53 12.95
C HIS A 105 -6.34 -3.83 13.74
N THR A 106 -7.08 -2.81 14.19
CA THR A 106 -8.29 -3.00 14.99
C THR A 106 -9.32 -1.92 14.67
N LEU A 107 -10.25 -2.24 13.76
CA LEU A 107 -11.66 -1.82 13.81
C LEU A 107 -12.00 -0.31 13.94
N ASP A 108 -11.06 0.61 13.68
CA ASP A 108 -11.33 2.07 13.69
C ASP A 108 -11.97 2.56 12.37
N GLY A 109 -13.05 1.90 11.95
CA GLY A 109 -13.91 2.33 10.85
C GLY A 109 -13.40 2.06 9.43
N LEU A 110 -12.13 1.66 9.27
CA LEU A 110 -11.59 1.21 7.99
C LEU A 110 -11.95 -0.25 7.75
N ARG A 111 -12.72 -0.47 6.69
CA ARG A 111 -13.13 -1.77 6.16
C ARG A 111 -11.93 -2.51 5.55
N THR A 112 -10.91 -2.83 6.34
CA THR A 112 -9.66 -3.39 5.84
C THR A 112 -9.15 -4.56 6.66
N ASP A 113 -8.76 -5.65 5.99
CA ASP A 113 -7.93 -6.72 6.56
C ASP A 113 -6.47 -6.46 6.15
N THR A 114 -5.55 -6.40 7.11
CA THR A 114 -4.18 -5.91 6.88
C THR A 114 -3.12 -6.74 7.58
N CYS A 115 -2.05 -7.06 6.85
CA CYS A 115 -0.84 -7.67 7.39
C CYS A 115 0.42 -6.89 6.99
N LEU A 116 1.45 -6.96 7.85
CA LEU A 116 2.82 -6.53 7.57
C LEU A 116 3.70 -7.76 7.63
N VAL A 117 4.42 -8.04 6.54
CA VAL A 117 5.17 -9.28 6.32
C VAL A 117 6.53 -8.97 5.69
N ALA A 118 7.51 -9.85 5.89
CA ALA A 118 8.86 -9.66 5.36
C ALA A 118 8.97 -10.13 3.90
N THR A 119 8.15 -11.11 3.51
CA THR A 119 8.19 -11.73 2.18
C THR A 119 6.81 -11.76 1.54
N LEU A 120 6.77 -11.84 0.20
CA LEU A 120 5.50 -11.95 -0.52
C LEU A 120 4.77 -13.26 -0.20
N ASP A 121 5.50 -14.34 0.07
CA ASP A 121 4.92 -15.65 0.40
C ASP A 121 4.12 -15.61 1.71
N GLU A 122 4.55 -14.80 2.68
CA GLU A 122 3.83 -14.57 3.93
C GLU A 122 2.51 -13.81 3.72
N ALA A 123 2.31 -13.13 2.59
CA ALA A 123 1.03 -12.50 2.26
C ALA A 123 -0.09 -13.53 1.97
N ALA A 124 0.23 -14.82 1.88
CA ALA A 124 -0.73 -15.93 1.81
C ALA A 124 -1.66 -16.01 3.03
N LEU A 125 -1.38 -15.24 4.08
CA LEU A 125 -2.31 -15.05 5.20
C LEU A 125 -3.64 -14.42 4.79
N ILE A 126 -3.65 -13.61 3.72
CA ILE A 126 -4.84 -12.87 3.27
C ILE A 126 -5.12 -12.98 1.76
N PHE A 127 -4.12 -13.34 0.95
CA PHE A 127 -4.26 -13.54 -0.50
C PHE A 127 -4.11 -15.02 -0.87
N ASP A 128 -4.76 -15.45 -1.96
CA ASP A 128 -4.64 -16.82 -2.46
C ASP A 128 -3.40 -17.02 -3.36
N ASP A 129 -3.10 -18.27 -3.69
CA ASP A 129 -1.91 -18.62 -4.47
C ASP A 129 -1.95 -18.04 -5.90
N ASP A 130 -3.12 -17.98 -6.54
CA ASP A 130 -3.28 -17.45 -7.90
C ASP A 130 -3.01 -15.93 -7.93
N GLU A 131 -3.45 -15.22 -6.89
CA GLU A 131 -3.19 -13.79 -6.70
C GLU A 131 -1.70 -13.53 -6.48
N LEU A 132 -1.06 -14.29 -5.60
CA LEU A 132 0.37 -14.14 -5.31
C LEU A 132 1.23 -14.50 -6.52
N ASP A 133 0.89 -15.55 -7.27
CA ASP A 133 1.57 -15.90 -8.51
C ASP A 133 1.45 -14.80 -9.56
N ALA A 134 0.26 -14.20 -9.71
CA ALA A 134 0.07 -13.07 -10.61
C ALA A 134 0.93 -11.86 -10.21
N VAL A 135 1.12 -11.61 -8.91
CA VAL A 135 1.99 -10.53 -8.39
C VAL A 135 3.47 -10.85 -8.60
N ARG A 136 3.89 -12.10 -8.37
CA ARG A 136 5.29 -12.56 -8.62
C ARG A 136 5.67 -12.37 -10.08
N SER A 137 4.81 -12.80 -11.01
CA SER A 137 5.08 -12.71 -12.44
C SER A 137 4.66 -11.37 -13.06
N MET A 138 4.02 -10.48 -12.29
CA MET A 138 3.33 -9.27 -12.77
C MET A 138 2.36 -9.54 -13.92
N MET A 139 1.79 -10.74 -14.00
CA MET A 139 0.93 -11.16 -15.11
C MET A 139 -0.45 -10.51 -15.00
N GLY A 140 -0.91 -9.90 -16.10
CA GLY A 140 -2.20 -9.22 -16.15
C GLY A 140 -2.24 -7.86 -15.43
N PHE A 141 -1.11 -7.42 -14.85
CA PHE A 141 -0.98 -6.09 -14.29
C PHE A 141 -0.66 -5.06 -15.37
N ARG A 142 -1.37 -3.95 -15.36
CA ARG A 142 -1.10 -2.77 -16.20
C ARG A 142 -0.70 -1.58 -15.32
N PRO A 143 0.20 -0.68 -15.79
CA PRO A 143 0.49 0.56 -15.09
C PRO A 143 -0.80 1.38 -14.88
N TYR A 144 -0.91 1.98 -13.69
CA TYR A 144 -2.01 2.89 -13.36
C TYR A 144 -1.49 4.32 -13.25
N PHE A 145 -0.47 4.55 -12.42
CA PHE A 145 0.35 5.78 -12.44
C PHE A 145 1.71 5.54 -11.77
N SER A 146 2.64 6.48 -11.96
CA SER A 146 3.97 6.51 -11.34
C SER A 146 4.26 7.89 -10.74
N ALA A 147 4.94 7.93 -9.59
CA ALA A 147 5.27 9.13 -8.83
C ALA A 147 6.74 9.19 -8.41
#